data_AF-A0AA89W8M4-F1
#
_entry.id   AF-A0AA89W8M4-F1
#
_cell.length_a   1.000
_cell.length_b   1.000
_cell.length_c   1.000
_cell.angle_alpha   90.00
_cell.angle_beta   90.00
_cell.angle_gamma   90.00
#
_symmetry.space_group_name_H-M   'P 1'
#
loop_
_entity.id
_entity.type
_entity.pdbx_description
1 polymer ?
#
loop_
_entity_poly.entity_id
_entity_poly.type
_entity_poly.pdbx_seq_one_letter_code
_entity_poly.pdbx_strand_id
1 'polypeptide(L)'
;MWEAVHGPVPKRMEVDHLDGDASNNRLDNLQLVTGSENRRLQRARNIAKFGSPSSQCKLSVAEVEAVLRTVGIVPTKVWARRYGVNSSTIRCIRKKKTWRHVDAGTTCRAKRPKRG
;
A
#
# COMPACT_ATOMS: atom_id res chain seq x y z
N MET A 1 -14.18 1.33 29.15
CA MET A 1 -13.07 1.74 30.04
C MET A 1 -12.89 3.26 30.07
N TRP A 2 -12.72 3.94 28.93
CA TRP A 2 -12.50 5.40 28.89
C TRP A 2 -13.62 6.24 29.55
N GLU A 3 -14.88 6.05 29.14
CA GLU A 3 -15.99 6.88 29.65
C GLU A 3 -16.26 6.69 31.14
N ALA A 4 -15.91 5.52 31.70
CA ALA A 4 -16.04 5.24 33.11
C ALA A 4 -15.10 6.09 33.99
N VAL A 5 -14.03 6.64 33.41
CA VAL A 5 -13.00 7.41 34.14
C VAL A 5 -12.97 8.88 33.72
N HIS A 6 -13.16 9.16 32.43
CA HIS A 6 -13.04 10.51 31.89
C HIS A 6 -14.37 11.16 31.51
N GLY A 7 -15.49 10.43 31.65
CA GLY A 7 -16.80 10.88 31.20
C GLY A 7 -16.97 10.78 29.67
N PRO A 8 -18.03 11.38 29.12
CA PRO A 8 -18.42 11.16 27.73
C PRO A 8 -17.35 11.66 26.75
N VAL A 9 -17.14 10.92 25.67
CA VAL A 9 -16.23 11.32 24.60
C VAL A 9 -16.76 12.60 23.92
N PRO A 10 -15.96 13.69 23.84
CA PRO A 10 -16.35 14.90 23.14
C PRO A 10 -16.75 14.65 21.68
N LYS A 11 -17.70 15.44 21.17
CA LYS A 11 -18.13 15.35 19.77
C LYS A 11 -16.93 15.47 18.82
N ARG A 12 -16.85 14.58 17.83
CA ARG A 12 -15.79 14.49 16.80
C ARG A 12 -14.42 13.99 17.29
N MET A 13 -14.35 13.51 18.53
CA MET A 13 -13.19 12.79 19.04
C MET A 13 -13.44 11.29 19.07
N GLU A 14 -12.36 10.54 18.99
CA GLU A 14 -12.32 9.09 18.97
C GLU A 14 -11.24 8.63 19.96
N VAL A 15 -11.44 7.47 20.58
CA VAL A 15 -10.45 6.84 21.44
C VAL A 15 -9.56 5.93 20.57
N ASP A 16 -8.25 6.16 20.60
CA ASP A 16 -7.24 5.37 19.91
C ASP A 16 -6.36 4.62 20.91
N HIS A 17 -5.86 3.46 20.51
CA HIS A 17 -4.93 2.66 21.30
C HIS A 17 -3.51 3.02 20.88
N LEU A 18 -2.66 3.42 21.82
CA LEU A 18 -1.29 3.86 21.54
C LEU A 18 -0.49 2.75 20.85
N ASP A 19 -0.58 1.52 21.38
CA ASP A 19 0.05 0.31 20.84
C ASP A 19 -0.61 -0.25 19.56
N GLY A 20 -1.84 0.19 19.25
CA GLY A 20 -2.62 -0.31 18.12
C GLY A 20 -3.28 -1.68 18.34
N ASP A 21 -3.33 -2.18 19.58
CA ASP A 21 -4.00 -3.42 19.97
C ASP A 21 -5.33 -3.13 20.67
N ALA A 22 -6.44 -3.49 20.03
CA ALA A 22 -7.79 -3.30 20.56
C ALA A 22 -8.12 -4.18 21.78
N SER A 23 -7.29 -5.18 22.10
CA SER A 23 -7.45 -6.00 23.30
C SER A 23 -6.84 -5.34 24.55
N ASN A 24 -5.88 -4.43 24.39
CA ASN A 24 -5.19 -3.76 25.49
C ASN A 24 -5.95 -2.50 25.96
N ASN A 25 -6.94 -2.73 26.83
CA ASN A 25 -7.87 -1.70 27.32
C ASN A 25 -7.37 -0.89 28.54
N ARG A 26 -6.06 -0.92 28.83
CA ARG A 26 -5.49 -0.16 29.95
C ARG A 26 -5.62 1.34 29.66
N LEU A 27 -5.96 2.13 30.67
CA LEU A 27 -6.20 3.58 30.51
C LEU A 27 -4.94 4.33 30.04
N ASP A 28 -3.76 3.89 30.48
CA ASP A 28 -2.46 4.41 30.04
C ASP A 28 -2.16 4.10 28.56
N ASN A 29 -2.87 3.13 27.95
CA ASN A 29 -2.77 2.77 26.54
C ASN A 29 -3.80 3.51 25.66
N LEU A 30 -4.74 4.26 26.23
CA LEU A 30 -5.77 4.97 25.48
C LEU A 30 -5.44 6.45 25.33
N GLN A 31 -5.68 7.00 24.14
CA GLN A 31 -5.57 8.43 23.87
C GLN A 31 -6.79 8.95 23.14
N LEU A 32 -7.12 10.23 23.37
CA LEU A 32 -8.21 10.90 22.68
C LEU A 32 -7.66 11.65 21.47
N VAL A 33 -8.17 11.34 20.29
CA VAL A 33 -7.70 11.92 19.02
C VAL A 33 -8.86 12.41 18.18
N THR A 34 -8.62 13.30 17.23
CA THR A 34 -9.63 13.58 16.19
C THR A 34 -9.76 12.39 15.25
N GLY A 35 -10.93 12.21 14.62
CA GLY A 35 -11.08 11.14 13.61
C GLY A 35 -10.10 11.25 12.43
N SER A 36 -9.66 12.46 12.07
CA SER A 36 -8.58 12.68 11.09
C SER A 36 -7.23 12.14 11.56
N GLU A 37 -6.90 12.35 12.84
CA GLU A 37 -5.66 11.86 13.43
C GLU A 37 -5.69 10.35 13.63
N ASN A 38 -6.81 9.80 14.11
CA ASN A 38 -6.98 8.35 14.21
C ASN A 38 -6.72 7.69 12.86
N ARG A 39 -7.36 8.17 11.78
CA ARG A 39 -7.11 7.66 10.41
C ARG A 39 -5.68 7.84 9.93
N ARG A 40 -4.95 8.87 10.38
CA ARG A 40 -3.54 9.08 10.03
C ARG A 40 -2.64 8.11 10.78
N LEU A 41 -2.84 7.95 12.08
CA LEU A 41 -2.09 7.03 12.95
C LEU A 41 -2.33 5.58 12.52
N GLN A 42 -3.59 5.21 12.28
CA GLN A 42 -3.95 3.89 11.77
C GLN A 42 -3.32 3.61 10.41
N ARG A 43 -3.29 4.60 9.51
CA ARG A 43 -2.54 4.45 8.25
C ARG A 43 -1.07 4.21 8.54
N ALA A 44 -0.41 5.06 9.33
CA ALA A 44 1.00 4.91 9.67
C ALA A 44 1.36 3.53 10.25
N ARG A 45 0.57 3.04 11.22
CA ARG A 45 0.71 1.71 11.81
C ARG A 45 0.49 0.59 10.78
N ASN A 46 -0.44 0.78 9.84
CA ASN A 46 -0.73 -0.18 8.78
C ASN A 46 0.10 0.01 7.50
N ILE A 47 1.01 0.98 7.38
CA ILE A 47 1.88 1.15 6.19
C ILE A 47 2.67 -0.13 5.93
N ALA A 48 3.10 -0.82 6.98
CA ALA A 48 3.78 -2.12 6.88
C ALA A 48 2.91 -3.22 6.24
N LYS A 49 1.58 -3.08 6.19
CA LYS A 49 0.66 -4.04 5.53
C LYS A 49 0.40 -3.69 4.06
N PHE A 50 0.72 -2.48 3.59
CA PHE A 50 0.49 -2.05 2.22
C PHE A 50 1.76 -2.16 1.37
N GLY A 51 2.00 -3.37 0.85
CA GLY A 51 3.03 -3.67 -0.16
C GLY A 51 4.18 -4.53 0.38
N SER A 52 4.40 -5.69 -0.25
CA SER A 52 5.45 -6.72 -0.06
C SER A 52 5.41 -7.68 1.15
N PRO A 53 4.73 -7.44 2.31
CA PRO A 53 4.50 -8.52 3.28
C PRO A 53 3.03 -8.85 3.52
N SER A 54 2.07 -8.24 2.79
CA SER A 54 0.69 -8.73 2.81
C SER A 54 0.61 -10.04 2.05
N SER A 55 0.10 -11.10 2.71
CA SER A 55 -0.17 -12.42 2.11
C SER A 55 -1.16 -12.37 0.94
N GLN A 56 -1.91 -11.26 0.80
CA GLN A 56 -2.80 -11.01 -0.34
C GLN A 56 -2.08 -10.37 -1.54
N CYS A 57 -0.85 -9.90 -1.36
CA CYS A 57 -0.08 -9.26 -2.42
C CYS A 57 0.64 -10.33 -3.26
N LYS A 58 0.07 -10.65 -4.43
CA LYS A 58 0.61 -11.66 -5.36
C LYS A 58 1.97 -11.31 -5.99
N LEU A 59 2.53 -10.14 -5.71
CA LEU A 59 3.77 -9.66 -6.33
C LEU A 59 4.71 -9.08 -5.26
N SER A 60 5.97 -9.47 -5.33
CA SER A 60 7.08 -8.90 -4.56
C SER A 60 7.71 -7.69 -5.26
N VAL A 61 8.50 -6.91 -4.52
CA VAL A 61 9.27 -5.78 -5.07
C VAL A 61 10.17 -6.23 -6.22
N ALA A 62 10.89 -7.34 -6.07
CA ALA A 62 11.81 -7.86 -7.08
C ALA A 62 11.09 -8.24 -8.40
N GLU A 63 9.89 -8.83 -8.30
CA GLU A 63 9.08 -9.17 -9.48
C GLU A 63 8.57 -7.92 -10.19
N VAL A 64 8.16 -6.90 -9.43
CA VAL A 64 7.75 -5.59 -9.96
C VAL A 64 8.91 -4.92 -10.68
N GLU A 65 10.11 -4.93 -10.09
CA GLU A 65 11.31 -4.40 -10.75
C GLU A 65 11.63 -5.13 -12.06
N ALA A 66 11.51 -6.46 -12.11
CA ALA A 66 11.71 -7.23 -13.33
C ALA A 66 10.73 -6.84 -14.45
N VAL A 67 9.46 -6.56 -14.09
CA VAL A 67 8.46 -6.05 -15.03
C VAL A 67 8.84 -4.66 -15.56
N LEU A 68 9.36 -3.79 -14.69
CA LEU A 68 9.77 -2.43 -15.03
C LEU A 68 11.04 -2.40 -15.91
N ARG A 69 12.04 -3.25 -15.64
CA ARG A 69 13.28 -3.36 -16.43
C ARG A 69 13.06 -3.92 -17.84
N THR A 70 11.93 -4.57 -18.11
CA THR A 70 11.65 -5.28 -19.38
C THR A 70 10.53 -4.65 -20.21
N VAL A 71 10.20 -3.38 -19.95
CA VAL A 71 9.21 -2.63 -20.73
C VAL A 71 9.63 -2.58 -22.21
N GLY A 72 8.72 -2.97 -23.10
CA GLY A 72 8.97 -3.01 -24.55
C GLY A 72 9.83 -4.20 -25.02
N ILE A 73 10.36 -5.01 -24.11
CA ILE A 73 11.11 -6.24 -24.41
C ILE A 73 10.18 -7.43 -24.22
N VAL A 74 9.62 -7.59 -23.02
CA VAL A 74 8.75 -8.72 -22.67
C VAL A 74 7.28 -8.30 -22.81
N PRO A 75 6.45 -9.03 -23.58
CA PRO A 75 5.03 -8.72 -23.70
C PRO A 75 4.30 -8.80 -22.37
N THR A 76 3.32 -7.91 -22.17
CA THR A 76 2.51 -7.85 -20.93
C THR A 76 1.87 -9.21 -20.58
N LYS A 77 1.37 -9.94 -21.58
CA LYS A 77 0.73 -11.24 -21.38
C LYS A 77 1.68 -12.29 -20.79
N VAL A 78 2.97 -12.23 -21.10
CA VAL A 78 3.97 -13.19 -20.58
C VAL A 78 4.14 -13.01 -19.08
N TRP A 79 4.31 -11.76 -18.62
CA TRP A 79 4.39 -11.47 -17.19
C TRP A 79 3.10 -11.78 -16.44
N ALA A 80 1.95 -11.45 -17.04
CA ALA A 80 0.64 -11.76 -16.47
C ALA A 80 0.47 -13.26 -16.21
N ARG A 81 0.83 -14.10 -17.20
CA ARG A 81 0.80 -15.56 -17.06
C ARG A 81 1.80 -16.06 -16.02
N ARG A 82 3.04 -15.55 -16.07
CA ARG A 82 4.12 -15.98 -15.17
C ARG A 82 3.78 -15.77 -13.70
N TYR A 83 3.16 -14.64 -13.38
CA TYR A 83 2.84 -14.28 -11.99
C TYR A 83 1.38 -14.54 -11.60
N GLY A 84 0.56 -15.13 -12.49
CA GLY A 84 -0.85 -15.40 -12.21
C GLY A 84 -1.67 -14.13 -11.90
N VAL A 85 -1.34 -13.02 -12.55
CA VAL A 85 -2.02 -11.72 -12.39
C VAL A 85 -2.68 -11.27 -13.68
N ASN A 86 -3.65 -10.35 -13.57
CA ASN A 86 -4.28 -9.77 -14.75
C ASN A 86 -3.28 -8.92 -15.56
N SER A 87 -3.40 -8.94 -16.89
CA SER A 87 -2.62 -8.06 -17.80
C SER A 87 -2.75 -6.57 -17.45
N SER A 88 -3.89 -6.15 -16.92
CA SER A 88 -4.13 -4.81 -16.40
C SER A 88 -3.22 -4.47 -15.21
N THR A 89 -2.94 -5.44 -14.31
CA THR A 89 -2.01 -5.26 -13.19
C THR A 89 -0.61 -4.92 -13.68
N ILE A 90 -0.09 -5.71 -14.65
CA ILE A 90 1.20 -5.47 -15.29
C ILE A 90 1.22 -4.10 -15.99
N ARG A 91 0.14 -3.72 -16.67
CA ARG A 91 0.01 -2.39 -17.29
C ARG A 91 0.04 -1.26 -16.27
N CYS A 92 -0.64 -1.41 -15.13
CA CYS A 92 -0.64 -0.41 -14.06
C CYS A 92 0.75 -0.25 -13.42
N ILE A 93 1.47 -1.35 -13.22
CA ILE A 93 2.88 -1.35 -12.77
C ILE A 93 3.75 -0.57 -13.76
N ARG A 94 3.69 -0.91 -15.06
CA ARG A 94 4.47 -0.23 -16.11
C ARG A 94 4.16 1.25 -16.25
N LYS A 95 2.90 1.65 -15.99
CA LYS A 95 2.46 3.06 -15.97
C LYS A 95 2.73 3.76 -14.63
N LYS A 96 3.38 3.10 -13.67
CA LYS A 96 3.60 3.59 -12.30
C LYS A 96 2.31 4.09 -11.62
N LYS A 97 1.15 3.54 -11.98
CA LYS A 97 -0.14 3.82 -11.29
C LYS A 97 -0.20 3.10 -9.95
N THR A 98 0.39 1.92 -9.89
CA THR A 98 0.64 1.12 -8.68
C THR A 98 2.15 0.99 -8.47
N TRP A 99 2.59 0.63 -7.25
CA TRP A 99 4.01 0.47 -6.92
C TRP A 99 4.89 1.70 -7.22
N ARG A 100 4.36 2.90 -6.94
CA ARG A 100 5.03 4.19 -7.20
C ARG A 100 6.39 4.34 -6.50
N HIS A 101 6.57 3.66 -5.37
CA HIS A 101 7.79 3.69 -4.57
C HIS A 101 8.89 2.77 -5.10
N VAL A 102 8.57 1.81 -5.99
CA VAL A 102 9.58 0.91 -6.57
C VAL A 102 10.18 1.61 -7.78
N ASP A 103 11.47 1.92 -7.74
CA ASP A 103 12.19 2.41 -8.91
C ASP A 103 13.20 1.39 -9.41
N ALA A 104 13.13 1.07 -10.70
CA ALA A 104 13.91 -0.01 -11.30
C ALA A 104 14.83 0.48 -12.42
N GLY A 105 15.00 1.81 -12.55
CA GLY A 105 15.71 2.43 -13.66
C GLY A 105 14.98 2.13 -14.97
N THR A 106 14.06 3.00 -15.38
CA THR A 106 13.36 2.80 -16.67
C THR A 106 14.39 2.88 -17.78
N THR A 107 14.75 1.76 -18.40
CA THR A 107 15.61 1.79 -19.60
C THR A 107 14.80 2.47 -20.71
N CYS A 108 15.12 3.74 -20.96
CA CYS A 108 14.59 4.51 -22.07
C CYS A 108 14.86 3.74 -23.37
N ARG A 109 13.83 3.24 -24.05
CA ARG A 109 13.98 2.79 -25.44
C ARG A 109 13.29 3.77 -26.38
N ALA A 110 14.06 4.19 -27.38
CA ALA A 110 13.69 5.14 -28.43
C ALA A 110 12.33 4.82 -29.08
N LYS A 111 11.59 5.88 -29.43
CA LYS A 111 10.30 5.84 -30.11
C LYS A 111 10.42 5.02 -31.40
N ARG A 112 9.62 3.96 -31.56
CA ARG A 112 9.42 3.30 -32.87
C ARG A 112 8.75 4.29 -33.83
N PRO A 113 9.23 4.46 -35.07
CA PRO A 113 8.53 5.28 -36.05
C PRO A 113 7.17 4.65 -36.37
N LYS A 114 6.15 5.51 -36.56
CA LYS A 114 4.82 5.10 -37.00
C LYS A 114 4.95 4.45 -38.38
N ARG A 115 4.37 3.27 -38.57
CA ARG A 115 4.20 2.68 -39.90
C ARG A 115 3.15 3.53 -40.62
N GLY A 116 3.52 4.06 -41.79
CA GLY A 116 2.59 4.69 -42.73
C GLY A 116 1.70 3.67 -43.40
#